data_AF-A0A2X1MU33-F1
#
_entry.id   AF-A0A2X1MU33-F1
#
_cell.length_a   1.000
_cell.length_b   1.000
_cell.length_c   1.000
_cell.angle_alpha   90.00
_cell.angle_beta   90.00
_cell.angle_gamma   90.00
#
_symmetry.space_group_name_H-M   'P 1'
#
loop_
_entity.id
_entity.type
_entity.pdbx_description
1 polymer ?
#
loop_
_entity_poly.entity_id
_entity_poly.type
_entity_poly.pdbx_seq_one_letter_code
_entity_poly.pdbx_strand_id
1 'polypeptide(L)'
;MIAQGLAASRIVHQAQIYGDAVVRYAFIEHRAEVFDFASIEGNEENNVWLCDCAKVYGHAQVKAGIEEDAIPTIHYSSQVAEYAIVEGNCVLKHHVLVGGNAVVRGGPILLDEHVVIQGESRITGAVIIENHVELTDHAVVEAFDGDTVHVRGPKVINGEERITRTPLAGLL
;
A
#
# COMPACT_ATOMS: atom_id res chain seq x y z
N MET A 1 9.65 8.36 21.34
CA MET A 1 8.45 9.05 20.84
C MET A 1 8.80 10.51 20.60
N ILE A 2 9.35 10.82 19.44
CA ILE A 2 9.39 12.19 18.92
C ILE A 2 9.20 12.02 17.42
N ALA A 3 7.98 12.22 16.95
CA ALA A 3 7.64 12.31 15.55
C ALA A 3 7.45 13.81 15.25
N GLN A 4 7.94 14.30 14.11
CA GLN A 4 7.98 15.74 13.85
C GLN A 4 6.59 16.36 13.55
N GLY A 5 5.56 15.55 13.31
CA GLY A 5 4.19 16.05 13.19
C GLY A 5 3.14 14.98 13.42
N LEU A 6 2.45 15.06 14.56
CA LEU A 6 1.25 14.27 14.84
C LEU A 6 0.05 15.22 14.91
N ALA A 7 -0.97 15.01 14.07
CA ALA A 7 -2.18 15.85 14.08
C ALA A 7 -3.43 15.05 13.74
N ALA A 8 -4.53 15.28 14.46
CA ALA A 8 -5.83 14.63 14.21
C ALA A 8 -5.76 13.08 14.10
N SER A 9 -4.81 12.46 14.79
CA SER A 9 -4.57 11.01 14.72
C SER A 9 -4.76 10.34 16.08
N ARG A 10 -5.13 9.07 16.05
CA ARG A 10 -5.29 8.22 17.23
C ARG A 10 -4.26 7.09 17.21
N ILE A 11 -3.35 7.13 18.18
CA ILE A 11 -2.28 6.15 18.35
C ILE A 11 -2.59 5.33 19.61
N VAL A 12 -2.70 4.02 19.50
CA VAL A 12 -3.12 3.14 20.61
C VAL A 12 -2.23 1.90 20.74
N HIS A 13 -2.37 1.20 21.87
CA HIS A 13 -1.62 -0.01 22.22
C HIS A 13 -0.10 0.24 22.36
N GLN A 14 0.73 -0.44 21.57
CA GLN A 14 2.19 -0.42 21.61
C GLN A 14 2.79 0.16 20.31
N ALA A 15 1.99 0.89 19.51
CA ALA A 15 2.45 1.49 18.26
C ALA A 15 3.61 2.47 18.49
N GLN A 16 4.58 2.48 17.59
CA GLN A 16 5.77 3.32 17.69
C GLN A 16 5.84 4.31 16.53
N ILE A 17 6.04 5.58 16.86
CA ILE A 17 6.29 6.64 15.88
C ILE A 17 7.57 7.37 16.29
N TYR A 18 8.56 7.37 15.40
CA TYR A 18 9.90 7.90 15.65
C TYR A 18 10.58 8.37 14.35
N GLY A 19 11.78 8.93 14.45
CA GLY A 19 12.42 9.58 13.31
C GLY A 19 11.75 10.90 12.93
N ASP A 20 11.79 11.22 11.64
CA ASP A 20 11.21 12.42 11.05
C ASP A 20 9.82 12.16 10.44
N ALA A 21 9.17 11.07 10.87
CA ALA A 21 7.86 10.67 10.39
C ALA A 21 6.78 11.74 10.66
N VAL A 22 5.89 11.90 9.70
CA VAL A 22 4.72 12.78 9.75
C VAL A 22 3.45 11.93 9.70
N VAL A 23 2.54 12.13 10.64
CA VAL A 23 1.30 11.37 10.76
C VAL A 23 0.13 12.31 10.99
N ARG A 24 -0.81 12.35 10.06
CA ARG A 24 -2.00 13.19 10.10
C ARG A 24 -3.24 12.40 9.73
N TYR A 25 -4.35 12.59 10.45
CA TYR A 25 -5.64 11.91 10.18
C TYR A 25 -5.47 10.39 10.02
N ALA A 26 -4.89 9.76 11.04
CA ALA A 26 -4.57 8.34 11.00
C ALA A 26 -5.01 7.61 12.27
N PHE A 27 -5.40 6.35 12.11
CA PHE A 27 -5.60 5.40 13.20
C PHE A 27 -4.48 4.36 13.16
N ILE A 28 -3.62 4.38 14.17
CA ILE A 28 -2.46 3.48 14.26
C ILE A 28 -2.56 2.68 15.57
N GLU A 29 -2.55 1.36 15.45
CA GLU A 29 -2.78 0.47 16.59
C GLU A 29 -1.83 -0.74 16.66
N HIS A 30 -1.99 -1.50 17.74
CA HIS A 30 -1.24 -2.72 18.06
C HIS A 30 0.26 -2.45 18.21
N ARG A 31 1.09 -3.02 17.34
CA ARG A 31 2.56 -2.87 17.31
C ARG A 31 2.99 -2.28 15.95
N ALA A 32 2.12 -1.53 15.28
CA ALA A 32 2.47 -0.86 14.04
C ALA A 32 3.57 0.19 14.28
N GLU A 33 4.45 0.35 13.30
CA GLU A 33 5.59 1.28 13.37
C GLU A 33 5.57 2.25 12.18
N VAL A 34 5.77 3.54 12.46
CA VAL A 34 5.97 4.57 11.44
C VAL A 34 7.24 5.34 11.75
N PHE A 35 8.23 5.29 10.86
CA PHE A 35 9.55 5.85 11.15
C PHE A 35 10.31 6.36 9.91
N ASP A 36 11.57 6.75 10.10
CA ASP A 36 12.40 7.46 9.12
C ASP A 36 11.73 8.77 8.65
N PHE A 37 11.51 8.94 7.35
CA PHE A 37 10.87 10.11 6.73
C PHE A 37 9.47 9.77 6.21
N ALA A 38 8.85 8.70 6.71
CA ALA A 38 7.53 8.26 6.26
C ALA A 38 6.46 9.34 6.47
N SER A 39 5.55 9.47 5.50
CA SER A 39 4.37 10.33 5.61
C SER A 39 3.08 9.53 5.56
N ILE A 40 2.26 9.68 6.60
CA ILE A 40 0.92 9.12 6.71
C ILE A 40 -0.07 10.30 6.70
N GLU A 41 -0.86 10.40 5.64
CA GLU A 41 -1.72 11.57 5.39
C GLU A 41 -3.15 11.12 5.07
N GLY A 42 -4.02 11.13 6.08
CA GLY A 42 -5.48 11.14 5.85
C GLY A 42 -6.00 12.56 5.59
N ASN A 43 -7.32 12.69 5.53
CA ASN A 43 -8.05 13.94 5.38
C ASN A 43 -9.32 13.94 6.25
N GLU A 44 -10.16 14.97 6.09
CA GLU A 44 -11.39 15.14 6.89
C GLU A 44 -12.44 14.04 6.65
N GLU A 45 -12.41 13.40 5.48
CA GLU A 45 -13.36 12.35 5.09
C GLU A 45 -12.77 10.96 5.37
N ASN A 46 -11.52 10.74 5.00
CA ASN A 46 -10.85 9.44 5.04
C ASN A 46 -9.59 9.50 5.89
N ASN A 47 -9.55 8.67 6.93
CA ASN A 47 -8.31 8.43 7.68
C ASN A 47 -7.38 7.46 6.93
N VAL A 48 -6.15 7.29 7.43
CA VAL A 48 -5.28 6.15 7.09
C VAL A 48 -5.24 5.17 8.25
N TRP A 49 -5.32 3.86 7.97
CA TRP A 49 -5.37 2.81 9.00
C TRP A 49 -4.11 1.95 8.93
N LEU A 50 -3.41 1.86 10.06
CA LEU A 50 -2.22 1.02 10.25
C LEU A 50 -2.42 0.12 11.47
N CYS A 51 -2.45 -1.19 11.27
CA CYS A 51 -2.81 -2.16 12.29
C CYS A 51 -1.74 -3.23 12.49
N ASP A 52 -1.89 -4.01 13.56
CA ASP A 52 -1.11 -5.22 13.85
C ASP A 52 0.40 -5.00 14.02
N CYS A 53 1.22 -5.48 13.10
CA CYS A 53 2.67 -5.31 13.08
C CYS A 53 3.11 -4.60 11.78
N ALA A 54 2.20 -3.87 11.13
CA ALA A 54 2.47 -3.16 9.89
C ALA A 54 3.55 -2.09 10.07
N LYS A 55 4.34 -1.84 9.03
CA LYS A 55 5.41 -0.83 9.09
C LYS A 55 5.38 0.10 7.89
N VAL A 56 5.56 1.39 8.14
CA VAL A 56 5.78 2.38 7.07
C VAL A 56 7.05 3.17 7.40
N TYR A 57 8.02 3.14 6.49
CA TYR A 57 9.36 3.70 6.74
C TYR A 57 10.08 4.12 5.46
N GLY A 58 11.34 4.54 5.56
CA GLY A 58 12.04 5.21 4.47
C GLY A 58 11.42 6.58 4.17
N HIS A 59 11.17 6.86 2.90
CA HIS A 59 10.44 8.03 2.38
C HIS A 59 9.03 7.65 1.87
N ALA A 60 8.49 6.51 2.33
CA ALA A 60 7.20 6.01 1.90
C ALA A 60 6.08 6.98 2.23
N GLN A 61 5.07 7.02 1.35
CA GLN A 61 3.89 7.86 1.53
C GLN A 61 2.62 7.00 1.46
N VAL A 62 1.81 7.06 2.51
CA VAL A 62 0.48 6.42 2.55
C VAL A 62 -0.56 7.51 2.70
N LYS A 63 -1.42 7.66 1.70
CA LYS A 63 -2.33 8.81 1.58
C LYS A 63 -3.76 8.38 1.35
N ALA A 64 -4.68 8.96 2.09
CA ALA A 64 -6.09 8.76 1.81
C ALA A 64 -6.51 9.43 0.50
N GLY A 65 -7.42 8.79 -0.23
CA GLY A 65 -8.04 9.39 -1.40
C GLY A 65 -9.15 10.37 -0.99
N ILE A 66 -9.71 11.03 -2.01
CA ILE A 66 -10.82 11.98 -1.87
C ILE A 66 -12.20 11.35 -2.14
N GLU A 67 -12.24 10.10 -2.58
CA GLU A 67 -13.49 9.38 -2.84
C GLU A 67 -14.05 8.81 -1.53
N GLU A 68 -15.34 8.49 -1.50
CA GLU A 68 -15.96 7.83 -0.34
C GLU A 68 -15.25 6.50 -0.05
N ASP A 69 -14.95 6.24 1.22
CA ASP A 69 -14.22 5.05 1.68
C ASP A 69 -12.84 4.85 1.04
N ALA A 70 -12.18 5.93 0.57
CA ALA A 70 -10.82 5.89 0.05
C ALA A 70 -9.75 5.82 1.15
N ILE A 71 -9.91 4.85 2.06
CA ILE A 71 -9.13 4.61 3.27
C ILE A 71 -8.02 3.58 2.99
N PRO A 72 -6.74 3.99 2.94
CA PRO A 72 -5.64 3.05 2.87
C PRO A 72 -5.54 2.30 4.19
N THR A 73 -5.48 0.98 4.10
CA THR A 73 -5.52 0.09 5.25
C THR A 73 -4.38 -0.92 5.17
N ILE A 74 -3.42 -0.81 6.08
CA ILE A 74 -2.19 -1.62 6.12
C ILE A 74 -2.24 -2.55 7.33
N HIS A 75 -2.40 -3.85 7.09
CA HIS A 75 -2.64 -4.88 8.11
C HIS A 75 -1.48 -5.86 8.30
N TYR A 76 -1.59 -6.66 9.36
CA TYR A 76 -0.73 -7.80 9.66
C TYR A 76 0.76 -7.43 9.71
N SER A 77 1.57 -8.04 8.85
CA SER A 77 3.01 -7.83 8.73
C SER A 77 3.39 -7.08 7.46
N SER A 78 2.42 -6.42 6.81
CA SER A 78 2.67 -5.68 5.57
C SER A 78 3.50 -4.43 5.80
N GLN A 79 4.26 -4.06 4.77
CA GLN A 79 5.24 -2.99 4.83
C GLN A 79 5.16 -2.09 3.60
N VAL A 80 5.27 -0.78 3.82
CA VAL A 80 5.47 0.22 2.77
C VAL A 80 6.76 0.96 3.06
N ALA A 81 7.71 0.95 2.13
CA ALA A 81 9.08 1.36 2.39
C ALA A 81 9.67 2.18 1.23
N GLU A 82 10.92 2.60 1.41
CA GLU A 82 11.73 3.25 0.36
C GLU A 82 11.04 4.52 -0.15
N TYR A 83 10.70 4.64 -1.43
CA TYR A 83 10.01 5.81 -2.01
C TYR A 83 8.59 5.46 -2.48
N ALA A 84 8.04 4.33 -2.02
CA ALA A 84 6.74 3.85 -2.46
C ALA A 84 5.59 4.80 -2.08
N ILE A 85 4.59 4.87 -2.95
CA ILE A 85 3.36 5.63 -2.73
C ILE A 85 2.18 4.66 -2.75
N VAL A 86 1.38 4.68 -1.68
CA VAL A 86 0.09 3.99 -1.58
C VAL A 86 -1.01 5.02 -1.34
N GLU A 87 -1.96 5.13 -2.27
CA GLU A 87 -2.98 6.19 -2.26
C GLU A 87 -4.39 5.68 -2.58
N GLY A 88 -5.38 6.07 -1.78
CA GLY A 88 -6.79 5.73 -2.02
C GLY A 88 -7.26 4.45 -1.32
N ASN A 89 -8.31 3.81 -1.85
CA ASN A 89 -8.89 2.59 -1.27
C ASN A 89 -8.00 1.37 -1.55
N CYS A 90 -6.93 1.24 -0.75
CA CYS A 90 -5.93 0.17 -0.84
C CYS A 90 -5.90 -0.62 0.46
N VAL A 91 -6.03 -1.95 0.37
CA VAL A 91 -5.93 -2.86 1.52
C VAL A 91 -4.74 -3.79 1.32
N LEU A 92 -3.73 -3.68 2.19
CA LEU A 92 -2.56 -4.54 2.23
C LEU A 92 -2.67 -5.50 3.40
N LYS A 93 -2.57 -6.80 3.14
CA LYS A 93 -2.77 -7.86 4.13
C LYS A 93 -1.50 -8.68 4.41
N HIS A 94 -1.53 -9.99 4.21
CA HIS A 94 -0.51 -10.89 4.75
C HIS A 94 0.76 -10.87 3.89
N HIS A 95 1.89 -10.53 4.51
CA HIS A 95 3.21 -10.56 3.88
C HIS A 95 3.30 -9.74 2.59
N VAL A 96 2.68 -8.55 2.58
CA VAL A 96 2.81 -7.61 1.46
C VAL A 96 3.99 -6.66 1.70
N LEU A 97 4.82 -6.45 0.68
CA LEU A 97 5.85 -5.41 0.67
C LEU A 97 5.64 -4.51 -0.55
N VAL A 98 5.49 -3.20 -0.32
CA VAL A 98 5.54 -2.18 -1.38
C VAL A 98 6.75 -1.30 -1.14
N GLY A 99 7.68 -1.29 -2.10
CA GLY A 99 8.96 -0.59 -2.03
C GLY A 99 9.37 0.00 -3.39
N GLY A 100 10.65 0.30 -3.53
CA GLY A 100 11.23 1.01 -4.66
C GLY A 100 10.64 2.41 -4.79
N ASN A 101 10.33 2.79 -6.03
CA ASN A 101 9.55 3.96 -6.41
C ASN A 101 8.14 3.52 -6.87
N ALA A 102 7.64 2.37 -6.40
CA ALA A 102 6.37 1.83 -6.86
C ALA A 102 5.19 2.74 -6.46
N VAL A 103 4.17 2.77 -7.30
CA VAL A 103 2.96 3.56 -7.08
C VAL A 103 1.74 2.65 -7.13
N VAL A 104 1.02 2.54 -6.01
CA VAL A 104 -0.23 1.81 -5.86
C VAL A 104 -1.33 2.81 -5.56
N ARG A 105 -2.27 3.02 -6.49
CA ARG A 105 -3.27 4.08 -6.31
C ARG A 105 -4.64 3.80 -6.91
N GLY A 106 -5.65 4.48 -6.39
CA GLY A 106 -7.04 4.35 -6.81
C GLY A 106 -7.77 3.37 -5.90
N GLY A 107 -8.59 2.50 -6.46
CA GLY A 107 -9.27 1.47 -5.69
C GLY A 107 -10.54 0.94 -6.32
N PRO A 108 -11.12 -0.13 -5.74
CA PRO A 108 -10.56 -0.87 -4.60
C PRO A 108 -9.35 -1.74 -4.99
N ILE A 109 -8.25 -1.61 -4.25
CA ILE A 109 -7.04 -2.44 -4.42
C ILE A 109 -6.90 -3.38 -3.22
N LEU A 110 -6.70 -4.67 -3.49
CA LEU A 110 -6.39 -5.68 -2.48
C LEU A 110 -5.06 -6.37 -2.82
N LEU A 111 -4.11 -6.32 -1.88
CA LEU A 111 -2.85 -7.05 -1.94
C LEU A 111 -2.80 -8.04 -0.76
N ASP A 112 -2.61 -9.34 -1.03
CA ASP A 112 -2.60 -10.37 0.03
C ASP A 112 -1.68 -11.56 -0.30
N GLU A 113 -1.31 -12.34 0.71
CA GLU A 113 -0.58 -13.60 0.59
C GLU A 113 0.75 -13.54 -0.21
N HIS A 114 1.78 -12.90 0.37
CA HIS A 114 3.15 -12.84 -0.20
C HIS A 114 3.23 -12.07 -1.52
N VAL A 115 2.86 -10.80 -1.50
CA VAL A 115 2.95 -9.90 -2.67
C VAL A 115 4.09 -8.92 -2.49
N VAL A 116 4.95 -8.79 -3.49
CA VAL A 116 6.07 -7.84 -3.51
C VAL A 116 5.91 -6.91 -4.69
N ILE A 117 5.81 -5.61 -4.44
CA ILE A 117 5.71 -4.55 -5.45
C ILE A 117 6.93 -3.64 -5.29
N GLN A 118 7.82 -3.59 -6.28
CA GLN A 118 9.09 -2.87 -6.23
C GLN A 118 9.42 -2.24 -7.61
N GLY A 119 10.62 -1.66 -7.73
CA GLY A 119 11.03 -0.94 -8.94
C GLY A 119 10.27 0.38 -9.10
N GLU A 120 9.93 0.73 -10.33
CA GLU A 120 9.04 1.83 -10.72
C GLU A 120 7.65 1.30 -11.14
N SER A 121 7.28 0.11 -10.65
CA SER A 121 6.03 -0.55 -11.01
C SER A 121 4.79 0.24 -10.56
N ARG A 122 3.69 0.05 -11.28
CA ARG A 122 2.46 0.85 -11.09
C ARG A 122 1.23 -0.05 -11.01
N ILE A 123 0.44 0.12 -9.97
CA ILE A 123 -0.88 -0.48 -9.83
C ILE A 123 -1.92 0.65 -9.81
N THR A 124 -2.95 0.57 -10.66
CA THR A 124 -4.00 1.59 -10.71
C THR A 124 -5.39 0.99 -10.96
N GLY A 125 -6.41 1.52 -10.27
CA GLY A 125 -7.81 1.12 -10.42
C GLY A 125 -8.19 -0.09 -9.56
N ALA A 126 -9.30 -0.75 -9.89
CA ALA A 126 -9.80 -1.91 -9.16
C ALA A 126 -8.95 -3.17 -9.43
N VAL A 127 -8.05 -3.52 -8.50
CA VAL A 127 -7.06 -4.58 -8.69
C VAL A 127 -6.99 -5.50 -7.48
N ILE A 128 -6.96 -6.81 -7.73
CA ILE A 128 -6.69 -7.83 -6.71
C ILE A 128 -5.39 -8.53 -7.10
N ILE A 129 -4.39 -8.51 -6.22
CA ILE A 129 -3.15 -9.28 -6.39
C ILE A 129 -2.95 -10.17 -5.18
N GLU A 130 -2.83 -11.48 -5.41
CA GLU A 130 -2.67 -12.43 -4.31
C GLU A 130 -1.84 -13.66 -4.66
N ASN A 131 -1.37 -14.35 -3.62
CA ASN A 131 -0.71 -15.65 -3.65
C ASN A 131 0.62 -15.66 -4.44
N HIS A 132 1.68 -15.10 -3.85
CA HIS A 132 3.05 -15.16 -4.37
C HIS A 132 3.25 -14.44 -5.71
N VAL A 133 2.91 -13.15 -5.75
CA VAL A 133 3.12 -12.29 -6.93
C VAL A 133 4.22 -11.28 -6.68
N GLU A 134 5.14 -11.16 -7.62
CA GLU A 134 6.20 -10.16 -7.62
C GLU A 134 6.03 -9.22 -8.83
N LEU A 135 5.99 -7.91 -8.58
CA LEU A 135 5.94 -6.84 -9.56
C LEU A 135 7.21 -5.99 -9.44
N THR A 136 8.00 -5.87 -10.50
CA THR A 136 9.28 -5.14 -10.48
C THR A 136 9.49 -4.29 -11.75
N ASP A 137 10.65 -3.64 -11.85
CA ASP A 137 11.05 -2.79 -12.97
C ASP A 137 9.97 -1.72 -13.30
N HIS A 138 9.48 -1.64 -14.53
CA HIS A 138 8.46 -0.67 -14.97
C HIS A 138 7.09 -1.33 -15.19
N ALA A 139 6.86 -2.52 -14.62
CA ALA A 139 5.62 -3.27 -14.83
C ALA A 139 4.36 -2.49 -14.39
N VAL A 140 3.28 -2.65 -15.15
CA VAL A 140 2.01 -1.96 -14.91
C VAL A 140 0.86 -2.94 -14.80
N VAL A 141 0.05 -2.82 -13.74
CA VAL A 141 -1.24 -3.50 -13.60
C VAL A 141 -2.32 -2.44 -13.46
N GLU A 142 -3.25 -2.36 -14.41
CA GLU A 142 -4.21 -1.26 -14.48
C GLU A 142 -5.60 -1.77 -14.85
N ALA A 143 -6.61 -1.37 -14.09
CA ALA A 143 -8.01 -1.65 -14.39
C ALA A 143 -8.72 -0.39 -14.88
N PHE A 144 -9.64 -0.55 -15.84
CA PHE A 144 -10.39 0.55 -16.47
C PHE A 144 -11.90 0.32 -16.38
N ASP A 145 -12.69 1.38 -16.55
CA ASP A 145 -14.13 1.30 -16.86
C ASP A 145 -14.99 0.44 -15.91
N GLY A 146 -14.61 0.36 -14.63
CA GLY A 146 -15.30 -0.43 -13.61
C GLY A 146 -15.02 -1.93 -13.65
N ASP A 147 -14.11 -2.39 -14.52
CA ASP A 147 -13.58 -3.75 -14.49
C ASP A 147 -12.64 -3.95 -13.29
N THR A 148 -12.49 -5.21 -12.89
CA THR A 148 -11.52 -5.63 -11.87
C THR A 148 -10.46 -6.53 -12.51
N VAL A 149 -9.18 -6.21 -12.31
CA VAL A 149 -8.06 -7.06 -12.71
C VAL A 149 -7.64 -7.94 -11.54
N HIS A 150 -7.72 -9.26 -11.69
CA HIS A 150 -7.26 -10.22 -10.68
C HIS A 150 -5.98 -10.90 -11.15
N VAL A 151 -4.88 -10.66 -10.46
CA VAL A 151 -3.59 -11.33 -10.67
C VAL A 151 -3.37 -12.30 -9.53
N ARG A 152 -3.30 -13.60 -9.86
CA ARG A 152 -3.04 -14.65 -8.88
C ARG A 152 -1.77 -15.40 -9.23
N GLY A 153 -0.88 -15.55 -8.26
CA GLY A 153 0.40 -16.22 -8.45
C GLY A 153 0.36 -17.74 -8.20
N PRO A 154 1.54 -18.40 -8.23
CA PRO A 154 2.86 -17.76 -8.28
C PRO A 154 3.15 -17.08 -9.64
N LYS A 155 3.59 -15.82 -9.62
CA LYS A 155 3.85 -15.06 -10.85
C LYS A 155 4.86 -13.93 -10.64
N VAL A 156 5.73 -13.69 -11.63
CA VAL A 156 6.61 -12.51 -11.71
C VAL A 156 6.14 -11.67 -12.89
N ILE A 157 6.03 -10.36 -12.71
CA ILE A 157 5.64 -9.38 -13.73
C ILE A 157 6.70 -8.27 -13.67
N ASN A 158 7.51 -8.16 -14.71
CA ASN A 158 8.71 -7.32 -14.69
C ASN A 158 8.94 -6.64 -16.06
N GLY A 159 10.09 -5.99 -16.23
CA GLY A 159 10.40 -5.20 -17.41
C GLY A 159 9.33 -4.14 -17.70
N GLU A 160 8.77 -4.18 -18.90
CA GLU A 160 7.74 -3.26 -19.40
C GLU A 160 6.36 -3.95 -19.51
N GLU A 161 6.14 -5.07 -18.81
CA GLU A 161 4.89 -5.81 -18.89
C GLU A 161 3.69 -4.97 -18.44
N ARG A 162 2.60 -5.04 -19.21
CA ARG A 162 1.36 -4.31 -18.90
C ARG A 162 0.15 -5.24 -18.88
N ILE A 163 -0.43 -5.42 -17.69
CA ILE A 163 -1.63 -6.22 -17.46
C ILE A 163 -2.82 -5.27 -17.31
N THR A 164 -3.75 -5.34 -18.26
CA THR A 164 -4.98 -4.52 -18.25
C THR A 164 -6.25 -5.33 -18.10
N ARG A 165 -6.13 -6.66 -17.98
CA ARG A 165 -7.22 -7.62 -17.82
C ARG A 165 -6.72 -8.80 -17.01
N THR A 166 -7.62 -9.46 -16.29
CA THR A 166 -7.34 -10.70 -15.55
C THR A 166 -6.65 -11.73 -16.44
N PRO A 167 -5.41 -12.16 -16.12
CA PRO A 167 -4.73 -13.21 -16.87
C PRO A 167 -5.51 -14.52 -16.77
N LEU A 168 -5.79 -15.15 -17.91
CA LEU A 168 -6.42 -16.47 -17.94
C LEU A 168 -5.39 -17.54 -17.51
N ALA A 169 -5.79 -18.41 -16.59
CA ALA A 169 -4.94 -19.50 -16.12
C ALA A 169 -4.46 -20.36 -17.30
N GLY A 170 -3.14 -20.58 -17.39
CA GLY A 170 -2.52 -21.44 -18.42
C GLY A 170 -2.10 -20.74 -19.72
N LEU A 171 -2.27 -19.43 -19.83
CA LEU A 171 -1.64 -18.60 -20.88
C LEU A 171 -0.59 -17.70 -20.24
N LEU A 172 0.61 -18.27 -20.06
CA LEU A 172 1.96 -17.67 -20.08
C LEU A 172 2.94 -18.68 -19.48
#